data_AF-A0A3C1ZE08-F1
#
_entry.id   AF-A0A3C1ZE08-F1
#
_cell.length_a   1.000
_cell.length_b   1.000
_cell.length_c   1.000
_cell.angle_alpha   90.00
_cell.angle_beta   90.00
_cell.angle_gamma   90.00
#
_symmetry.space_group_name_H-M   'P 1'
#
loop_
_entity.id
_entity.type
_entity.pdbx_description
1 polymer ?
#
loop_
_entity_poly.entity_id
_entity_poly.type
_entity_poly.pdbx_seq_one_letter_code
_entity_poly.pdbx_strand_id
1 'polypeptide(L)'
;SREEGCLSVPGVHESVSRHEKIHLKWTDENWEQHEEDIEGYLARVVQHECDHLEKTIFVDRISPIRKQLIRNKLNNIVKGRVDCDYRTRGYKPPRK
;
A
#
# COMPACT_ATOMS: atom_id res chain seq x y z
N SER A 1 0.56 12.85 9.62
CA SER A 1 0.05 11.66 8.90
C SER A 1 -0.53 12.10 7.57
N ARG A 2 -0.36 11.32 6.50
CA ARG A 2 -0.91 11.58 5.15
C ARG A 2 -1.71 10.36 4.68
N GLU A 3 -2.58 10.54 3.69
CA GLU A 3 -3.34 9.44 3.08
C GLU A 3 -2.43 8.52 2.25
N GLU A 4 -2.69 7.21 2.34
CA GLU A 4 -2.11 6.17 1.50
C GLU A 4 -3.24 5.34 0.87
N GLY A 5 -3.04 4.94 -0.37
CA GLY A 5 -3.81 3.92 -1.06
C GLY A 5 -2.88 2.82 -1.57
N CYS A 6 -3.44 1.69 -1.99
CA CYS A 6 -2.69 0.60 -2.61
C CYS A 6 -3.48 0.01 -3.77
N LEU A 7 -2.81 -0.29 -4.87
CA LEU A 7 -3.46 -0.95 -6.01
C LEU A 7 -4.04 -2.33 -5.64
N SER A 8 -3.44 -3.01 -4.66
CA SER A 8 -3.93 -4.28 -4.10
C SER A 8 -5.19 -4.12 -3.24
N VAL A 9 -5.53 -2.90 -2.80
CA VAL A 9 -6.71 -2.57 -1.98
C VAL A 9 -7.53 -1.46 -2.66
N PRO A 10 -8.17 -1.76 -3.80
CA PRO A 10 -8.89 -0.77 -4.61
C PRO A 10 -9.96 0.00 -3.81
N GLY A 11 -10.03 1.32 -4.03
CA GLY A 11 -11.08 2.18 -3.48
C GLY A 11 -10.98 2.46 -1.97
N VAL A 12 -9.86 2.10 -1.33
CA VAL A 12 -9.60 2.39 0.08
C VAL A 12 -8.40 3.32 0.20
N HIS A 13 -8.62 4.44 0.89
CA HIS A 13 -7.60 5.40 1.24
C HIS A 13 -7.73 5.69 2.73
N GLU A 14 -6.62 5.62 3.46
CA GLU A 14 -6.59 5.89 4.89
C GLU A 14 -5.32 6.63 5.29
N SER A 15 -5.41 7.41 6.36
CA SER A 15 -4.24 8.12 6.90
C SER A 15 -3.32 7.17 7.66
N VAL A 16 -2.10 7.01 7.16
CA VAL A 16 -1.06 6.13 7.74
C VAL A 16 0.08 6.96 8.31
N SER A 17 0.57 6.56 9.49
CA SER A 17 1.76 7.15 10.09
C SER A 17 3.01 6.48 9.52
N ARG A 18 3.97 7.30 9.08
CA ARG A 18 5.25 6.88 8.47
C ARG A 18 6.36 7.77 8.99
N HIS A 19 7.59 7.27 8.97
CA HIS A 19 8.76 8.10 9.24
C HIS A 19 8.96 9.07 8.07
N GLU A 20 9.23 10.34 8.37
CA GLU A 20 9.43 11.38 7.35
C GLU A 20 10.81 11.32 6.71
N LYS A 21 11.79 10.78 7.42
CA LYS A 21 13.15 10.54 6.96
C LYS A 21 13.55 9.09 7.27
N ILE A 22 14.13 8.41 6.30
CA ILE A 22 14.65 7.05 6.46
C ILE A 22 16.03 6.95 5.80
N HIS A 23 16.83 6.03 6.30
CA HIS A 23 18.09 5.65 5.70
C HIS A 23 17.89 4.33 4.96
N LEU A 24 18.06 4.34 3.63
CA LEU A 24 17.77 3.20 2.76
C LEU A 24 19.07 2.58 2.26
N LYS A 25 19.14 1.24 2.33
CA LYS A 25 20.18 0.43 1.69
C LYS A 25 19.52 -0.54 0.74
N TRP A 26 19.95 -0.58 -0.51
CA TRP A 26 19.41 -1.47 -1.52
C TRP A 26 20.46 -1.88 -2.54
N THR A 27 20.12 -2.91 -3.30
CA THR A 27 20.92 -3.39 -4.43
C THR A 27 20.11 -3.18 -5.69
N ASP A 28 20.73 -2.62 -6.73
CA ASP A 28 20.07 -2.39 -8.01
C ASP A 28 20.09 -3.63 -8.92
N GLU A 29 19.54 -3.51 -10.13
CA GLU A 29 19.51 -4.58 -11.13
C GLU A 29 20.88 -5.01 -11.65
N ASN A 30 21.91 -4.17 -11.46
CA ASN A 30 23.30 -4.43 -11.86
C ASN A 30 24.12 -5.01 -10.71
N TRP A 31 23.49 -5.33 -9.58
CA TRP A 31 24.12 -5.82 -8.35
C TRP A 31 25.01 -4.80 -7.63
N GLU A 32 24.86 -3.51 -7.94
CA GLU A 32 25.57 -2.45 -7.25
C GLU A 32 24.84 -2.06 -5.95
N GLN A 33 25.62 -1.81 -4.89
CA GLN A 33 25.10 -1.43 -3.58
C GLN A 33 24.90 0.08 -3.51
N HIS A 34 23.72 0.50 -3.05
CA HIS A 34 23.36 1.90 -2.86
C HIS A 34 22.94 2.15 -1.42
N GLU A 35 23.27 3.33 -0.92
CA GLU A 35 22.97 3.79 0.43
C GLU A 35 22.69 5.29 0.41
N GLU A 36 21.47 5.69 0.79
CA GLU A 36 21.10 7.11 0.79
C GLU A 36 20.06 7.43 1.87
N ASP A 37 20.09 8.68 2.32
CA ASP A 37 19.05 9.26 3.18
C ASP A 37 17.93 9.82 2.31
N ILE A 38 16.73 9.26 2.40
CA ILE A 38 15.55 9.76 1.69
C ILE A 38 14.53 10.36 2.66
N GLU A 39 13.85 11.40 2.19
CA GLU A 39 12.88 12.14 3.00
C GLU A 39 11.59 12.46 2.24
N GLY A 40 10.59 12.91 2.99
CA GLY A 40 9.33 13.40 2.45
C GLY A 40 8.46 12.30 1.83
N TYR A 41 7.98 12.54 0.60
CA TYR A 41 7.06 11.62 -0.07
C TYR A 41 7.74 10.33 -0.52
N LEU A 42 8.99 10.41 -0.97
CA LEU A 42 9.75 9.24 -1.43
C LEU A 42 9.98 8.25 -0.29
N ALA A 43 10.37 8.74 0.90
CA ALA A 43 10.52 7.91 2.10
C ALA A 43 9.24 7.10 2.41
N ARG A 44 8.06 7.69 2.19
CA ARG A 44 6.78 7.02 2.39
C ARG A 44 6.50 5.95 1.35
N VAL A 45 6.73 6.24 0.07
CA VAL A 45 6.55 5.26 -1.01
C VAL A 45 7.46 4.06 -0.78
N VAL A 46 8.73 4.30 -0.47
CA VAL A 46 9.68 3.22 -0.16
C VAL A 46 9.22 2.39 1.03
N GLN A 47 8.81 3.03 2.14
CA GLN A 47 8.25 2.30 3.29
C GLN A 47 7.00 1.46 2.92
N HIS A 48 6.15 1.95 2.01
CA HIS A 48 4.98 1.22 1.54
C HIS A 48 5.37 -0.01 0.73
N GLU A 49 6.29 0.13 -0.21
CA GLU A 49 6.74 -1.00 -1.04
C GLU A 49 7.54 -2.02 -0.23
N CYS A 50 8.37 -1.57 0.72
CA CYS A 50 9.08 -2.47 1.64
C CYS A 50 8.11 -3.28 2.51
N ASP A 51 6.98 -2.71 2.95
CA ASP A 51 5.98 -3.47 3.72
C ASP A 51 5.43 -4.67 2.93
N HIS A 52 5.26 -4.53 1.60
CA HIS A 52 4.80 -5.64 0.75
C HIS A 52 5.78 -6.80 0.72
N LEU A 53 7.10 -6.54 0.83
CA LEU A 53 8.12 -7.59 0.96
C LEU A 53 7.91 -8.41 2.24
N GLU A 54 7.47 -7.75 3.31
CA GLU A 54 7.12 -8.34 4.59
C GLU A 54 5.65 -8.81 4.66
N LYS A 55 4.96 -8.90 3.52
CA LYS A 55 3.53 -9.30 3.40
C LYS A 55 2.57 -8.44 4.24
N THR A 56 2.99 -7.22 4.58
CA THR A 56 2.19 -6.26 5.34
C THR A 56 1.62 -5.24 4.36
N ILE A 57 0.36 -4.84 4.55
CA ILE A 57 -0.27 -3.80 3.75
C ILE A 57 -0.63 -2.60 4.63
N PHE A 58 -0.80 -1.43 4.03
CA PHE A 58 -1.00 -0.18 4.77
C PHE A 58 -2.22 -0.22 5.74
N VAL A 59 -3.25 -1.01 5.41
CA VAL A 59 -4.44 -1.23 6.28
C VAL A 59 -4.14 -2.02 7.55
N ASP A 60 -2.95 -2.61 7.68
CA ASP A 60 -2.48 -3.22 8.93
C ASP A 60 -1.83 -2.19 9.85
N ARG A 61 -1.42 -1.03 9.32
CA ARG A 61 -0.78 0.07 10.07
C ARG A 61 -1.75 1.15 10.53
N ILE A 62 -3.03 1.07 10.16
CA ILE A 62 -4.06 2.02 10.62
C ILE A 62 -4.56 1.65 12.03
N SER A 63 -5.22 2.59 12.70
CA SER A 63 -5.79 2.31 14.03
C SER A 63 -6.84 1.18 14.00
N PRO A 64 -6.96 0.38 15.07
CA PRO A 64 -7.94 -0.73 15.11
C PRO A 64 -9.38 -0.28 14.83
N ILE A 65 -9.74 0.91 15.32
CA ILE A 65 -11.06 1.53 15.11
C ILE A 65 -11.28 1.79 13.61
N ARG A 66 -10.31 2.40 12.92
CA ARG A 66 -10.38 2.64 11.47
C ARG A 66 -10.47 1.33 10.70
N LYS A 67 -9.67 0.33 11.09
CA LYS A 67 -9.70 -1.02 10.49
C LYS A 67 -11.08 -1.67 10.59
N GLN A 68 -11.78 -1.48 11.72
CA GLN A 68 -13.13 -1.98 11.90
C GLN A 68 -14.15 -1.26 10.99
N LEU A 69 -14.02 0.05 10.80
CA LEU A 69 -14.91 0.84 9.92
C LEU A 69 -14.78 0.42 8.45
N ILE A 70 -13.56 0.15 7.98
CA ILE A 70 -13.33 -0.26 6.58
C ILE A 70 -13.50 -1.76 6.34
N ARG A 71 -13.77 -2.56 7.39
CA ARG A 71 -13.86 -4.03 7.32
C ARG A 71 -14.84 -4.52 6.24
N ASN A 72 -15.97 -3.84 6.09
CA ASN A 72 -16.96 -4.18 5.05
C ASN A 72 -16.42 -3.95 3.64
N LYS A 73 -15.68 -2.85 3.41
CA LYS A 73 -15.01 -2.59 2.13
C LYS A 73 -13.95 -3.65 1.84
N LEU A 74 -13.12 -3.99 2.83
CA LEU A 74 -12.11 -5.05 2.69
C LEU A 74 -12.73 -6.41 2.35
N ASN A 75 -13.84 -6.77 3.00
CA ASN A 75 -14.58 -8.00 2.70
C ASN A 75 -15.14 -8.02 1.27
N ASN A 76 -15.56 -6.86 0.74
CA ASN A 76 -16.01 -6.76 -0.66
C ASN A 76 -14.86 -6.96 -1.64
N ILE A 77 -13.66 -6.46 -1.33
CA ILE A 77 -12.44 -6.67 -2.11
C ILE A 77 -12.10 -8.16 -2.19
N VAL A 78 -12.08 -8.86 -1.05
CA VAL A 78 -11.83 -10.31 -1.01
C VAL A 78 -12.88 -11.09 -1.82
N LYS A 79 -14.13 -10.63 -1.83
CA LYS A 79 -15.23 -11.24 -2.60
C LYS A 79 -15.23 -10.84 -4.08
N GLY A 80 -14.27 -10.05 -4.55
CA GLY A 80 -14.19 -9.56 -5.93
C GLY A 80 -15.30 -8.57 -6.31
N ARG A 81 -16.01 -8.00 -5.32
CA ARG A 81 -17.08 -7.02 -5.49
C ARG A 81 -16.51 -5.61 -5.42
N VAL A 82 -15.63 -5.29 -6.36
CA VAL A 82 -15.02 -3.96 -6.45
C VAL A 82 -15.15 -3.49 -7.87
N ASP A 83 -15.40 -2.21 -8.03
CA ASP A 83 -15.34 -1.55 -9.32
C ASP A 83 -14.01 -0.78 -9.41
N CYS A 84 -13.15 -1.16 -10.35
CA CYS A 84 -11.86 -0.52 -10.58
C CYS A 84 -11.48 -0.64 -12.05
N ASP A 85 -11.02 0.44 -12.66
CA ASP A 85 -10.68 0.48 -14.10
C ASP A 85 -9.42 -0.33 -14.48
N TYR A 86 -8.80 -1.00 -13.52
CA TYR A 86 -7.58 -1.78 -13.70
C TYR A 86 -7.78 -3.24 -13.28
N ARG A 87 -6.99 -4.13 -13.88
CA ARG A 87 -7.07 -5.58 -13.60
C ARG A 87 -6.56 -5.86 -12.18
N THR A 88 -7.42 -6.36 -11.30
CA THR A 88 -7.03 -6.91 -10.00
C THR A 88 -7.26 -8.42 -9.95
N ARG A 89 -6.53 -9.12 -9.06
CA ARG A 89 -6.69 -10.56 -8.86
C ARG A 89 -8.06 -10.83 -8.21
N GLY A 90 -9.05 -11.19 -9.02
CA GLY A 90 -10.43 -11.45 -8.57
C GLY A 90 -11.48 -10.51 -9.17
N TYR A 91 -11.06 -9.41 -9.80
CA TYR A 91 -11.96 -8.53 -10.57
C TYR A 91 -12.20 -9.09 -11.97
N LYS A 92 -13.47 -9.27 -12.32
CA LYS A 92 -13.91 -9.41 -13.71
C LYS A 92 -14.45 -8.03 -14.12
N PRO A 93 -13.86 -7.35 -15.11
CA PRO A 93 -14.42 -6.10 -15.59
C PRO A 93 -15.85 -6.32 -16.08
N PRO A 94 -16.77 -5.35 -15.92
CA PRO A 94 -18.07 -5.42 -16.54
C PRO A 94 -17.86 -5.59 -18.05
N ARG A 95 -18.48 -6.63 -18.63
CA ARG A 95 -18.48 -6.83 -20.08
C ARG A 95 -19.28 -5.66 -20.67
N LYS A 96 -18.60 -4.79 -21.44
CA LYS A 96 -19.28 -3.88 -22.37
C LYS A 96 -20.05 -4.69 -23.42
#